data_AF-A0A950DQS1-F1
#
_entry.id   AF-A0A950DQS1-F1
#
_cell.length_a   1.000
_cell.length_b   1.000
_cell.length_c   1.000
_cell.angle_alpha   90.00
_cell.angle_beta   90.00
_cell.angle_gamma   90.00
#
_symmetry.space_group_name_H-M   'P 1'
#
loop_
_entity.id
_entity.type
_entity.pdbx_description
1 polymer ?
#
loop_
_entity_poly.entity_id
_entity_poly.type
_entity_poly.pdbx_seq_one_letter_code
_entity_poly.pdbx_strand_id
1 'polypeptide(L)' 'MDHSKVSELQTSDLLDIDPDALREAERVFAQGILDTMAGKQVLRAIYEETRVVVVMSDGSEYYFYGFMGESKGR' A
#
# COMPACT_ATOMS: atom_id res chain seq x y z
N MET A 1 2.29 -23.69 15.47
CA MET A 1 1.65 -22.36 15.54
C MET A 1 0.65 -22.43 16.67
N ASP A 2 0.85 -21.62 17.71
CA ASP A 2 0.03 -21.61 18.92
C ASP A 2 -1.28 -20.86 18.64
N HIS A 3 -2.33 -21.62 18.34
CA HIS A 3 -3.68 -21.09 18.09
C HIS A 3 -4.39 -20.61 19.38
N SER A 4 -3.75 -20.72 20.55
CA SER A 4 -4.39 -20.47 21.84
C SER A 4 -4.45 -18.99 22.22
N LYS A 5 -3.62 -18.14 21.62
CA LYS A 5 -3.48 -16.73 22.02
C LYS A 5 -4.52 -15.77 21.42
N VAL A 6 -5.11 -16.12 20.28
CA VAL A 6 -6.11 -15.25 19.63
C VAL A 6 -7.44 -15.29 20.38
N SER A 7 -7.76 -16.43 21.00
CA SER A 7 -8.99 -16.65 21.77
C SER A 7 -9.08 -15.87 23.09
N GLU A 8 -7.95 -15.33 23.57
CA GLU A 8 -7.88 -14.57 24.82
C GLU A 8 -8.01 -13.05 24.62
N LEU A 9 -8.04 -12.56 23.38
CA LEU A 9 -8.34 -11.17 23.07
C LEU A 9 -9.82 -10.93 23.39
N GLN A 10 -10.09 -10.24 24.50
CA GLN A 10 -11.45 -9.81 24.82
C GLN A 10 -11.97 -8.98 23.65
N THR A 11 -13.21 -9.22 23.22
CA THR A 11 -13.83 -8.50 22.08
C THR A 11 -13.84 -6.98 22.26
N SER A 12 -13.69 -6.52 23.51
CA SER A 12 -13.51 -5.11 23.90
C SER A 12 -12.17 -4.49 23.47
N ASP A 13 -11.13 -5.30 23.24
CA ASP A 13 -9.78 -4.85 22.87
C ASP A 13 -9.54 -4.93 21.35
N LEU A 14 -10.49 -5.48 20.60
CA LEU A 14 -10.49 -5.48 19.14
C LEU A 14 -10.91 -4.10 18.66
N LEU A 15 -9.97 -3.35 18.07
CA LEU A 15 -10.26 -2.10 17.40
C LEU A 15 -11.26 -2.37 16.27
N ASP A 16 -12.38 -1.65 16.26
CA ASP A 16 -13.26 -1.57 15.10
C ASP A 16 -12.50 -0.85 13.97
N ILE A 17 -11.88 -1.65 13.12
CA ILE A 17 -11.22 -1.16 11.91
C ILE A 17 -12.30 -0.93 10.87
N ASP A 18 -12.52 0.33 10.49
CA ASP A 18 -13.30 0.67 9.31
C ASP A 18 -12.42 0.49 8.05
N PRO A 19 -12.61 -0.60 7.27
CA PRO A 19 -11.79 -0.87 6.12
C PRO A 19 -12.03 0.12 4.98
N ASP A 20 -13.20 0.75 4.91
CA ASP A 20 -13.55 1.68 3.85
C ASP A 20 -12.95 3.06 4.13
N ALA A 21 -12.91 3.49 5.39
CA ALA A 21 -12.17 4.68 5.79
C ALA A 21 -10.66 4.54 5.50
N LEU A 22 -10.07 3.36 5.74
CA LEU A 22 -8.67 3.09 5.41
C LEU A 22 -8.40 3.14 3.90
N ARG A 23 -9.27 2.52 3.10
CA ARG A 23 -9.16 2.56 1.63
C ARG A 23 -9.25 3.99 1.09
N GLU A 24 -10.17 4.79 1.62
CA GLU A 24 -10.32 6.18 1.18
C GLU A 24 -9.10 7.02 1.57
N ALA A 25 -8.56 6.84 2.78
CA ALA A 25 -7.33 7.51 3.20
C ALA A 25 -6.14 7.14 2.30
N GLU A 26 -5.98 5.86 1.97
CA GLU A 26 -4.93 5.38 1.07
C GLU A 26 -5.11 5.90 -0.36
N ARG A 27 -6.35 5.98 -0.85
CA ARG A 27 -6.67 6.56 -2.16
C ARG A 27 -6.28 8.04 -2.23
N VAL A 28 -6.65 8.83 -1.22
CA VAL A 28 -6.30 10.26 -1.14
C VAL A 28 -4.78 10.44 -1.09
N PHE A 29 -4.08 9.62 -0.31
CA PHE A 29 -2.63 9.65 -0.22
C PHE A 29 -1.96 9.32 -1.56
N ALA A 30 -2.39 8.24 -2.22
CA ALA A 30 -1.89 7.85 -3.53
C ALA A 30 -2.14 8.95 -4.58
N GLN A 31 -3.32 9.56 -4.58
CA GLN A 31 -3.63 10.67 -5.48
C GLN A 31 -2.69 11.86 -5.26
N GLY A 32 -2.44 12.24 -4.01
CA GLY A 32 -1.50 13.32 -3.68
C GLY A 32 -0.09 13.05 -4.20
N ILE A 33 0.39 11.80 -4.10
CA ILE A 33 1.68 11.41 -4.68
C ILE A 33 1.65 11.55 -6.20
N LEU A 34 0.61 11.03 -6.87
CA LEU A 34 0.46 11.08 -8.32
C LEU A 34 0.38 12.52 -8.85
N ASP A 35 -0.25 13.43 -8.11
CA ASP A 35 -0.31 14.85 -8.48
C ASP A 35 1.09 15.49 -8.51
N THR A 36 2.03 15.04 -7.65
CA THR A 36 3.43 15.49 -7.71
C THR A 36 4.21 14.94 -8.90
N MET A 37 3.66 13.94 -9.59
CA MET A 37 4.30 13.28 -10.73
C MET A 37 3.85 13.86 -12.08
N ALA A 38 3.01 14.90 -12.09
CA ALA A 38 2.54 15.53 -13.32
C ALA A 38 3.73 16.00 -14.20
N GLY A 39 3.77 15.52 -15.44
CA GLY A 39 4.85 15.81 -16.39
C GLY A 39 6.13 14.99 -16.20
N LYS A 40 6.19 14.14 -15.17
CA LYS A 40 7.30 13.19 -14.97
C LYS A 40 7.00 11.87 -15.65
N GLN A 41 8.02 11.24 -16.23
CA GLN A 41 7.89 9.93 -16.85
C GLN A 41 8.49 8.85 -15.94
N VAL A 42 7.81 7.72 -15.82
CA VAL A 42 8.37 6.53 -15.15
C VAL A 42 9.46 5.96 -16.06
N LEU A 43 10.69 5.81 -15.53
CA LEU A 43 11.78 5.12 -16.23
C LEU A 43 11.72 3.62 -15.99
N ARG A 44 11.54 3.21 -14.73
CA ARG A 44 11.48 1.79 -14.34
C ARG A 44 10.78 1.60 -13.00
N ALA A 45 10.24 0.39 -12.82
CA ALA A 45 9.78 -0.11 -11.53
C ALA A 45 10.65 -1.29 -11.10
N ILE A 46 11.06 -1.29 -9.83
CA ILE A 46 11.87 -2.34 -9.20
C ILE A 46 11.00 -3.01 -8.15
N TYR A 47 10.87 -4.33 -8.24
CA TYR A 47 10.15 -5.14 -7.26
C TYR A 47 11.15 -5.64 -6.22
N GLU A 48 11.01 -5.15 -4.99
CA GLU A 48 11.73 -5.67 -3.83
C GLU A 48 10.79 -6.58 -3.03
N GLU A 49 11.35 -7.36 -2.11
CA GLU A 49 10.61 -8.34 -1.31
C GLU A 49 9.41 -7.73 -0.56
N THR A 50 9.51 -6.45 -0.15
CA THR A 50 8.50 -5.79 0.69
C THR A 50 7.87 -4.55 0.06
N ARG A 51 8.23 -4.19 -1.18
CA ARG A 51 7.82 -2.92 -1.80
C ARG A 51 8.08 -2.86 -3.30
N VAL A 52 7.45 -1.88 -3.95
CA VAL A 52 7.77 -1.46 -5.32
C VAL A 52 8.42 -0.09 -5.29
N VAL A 53 9.58 0.03 -5.95
CA VAL A 53 10.30 1.29 -6.12
C VAL A 53 10.11 1.79 -7.54
N VAL A 54 9.53 2.98 -7.70
CA VAL A 54 9.33 3.63 -9.00
C VAL A 54 10.36 4.74 -9.17
N VAL A 55 11.19 4.62 -10.20
CA VAL A 55 12.21 5.60 -10.57
C VAL A 55 11.69 6.46 -11.72
N MET A 56 11.71 7.77 -11.54
CA MET A 56 11.24 8.75 -12.51
C MET A 56 12.37 9.30 -13.39
N SER A 57 12.03 9.93 -14.50
CA SER A 57 12.95 10.52 -15.48
C SER A 57 13.80 11.67 -14.95
N ASP A 58 13.35 12.32 -13.87
CA ASP A 58 14.06 13.39 -13.17
C ASP A 58 15.00 12.86 -12.05
N GLY A 59 15.10 11.53 -11.90
CA GLY A 59 15.89 10.89 -10.87
C GLY A 59 15.19 10.78 -9.51
N SER A 60 13.94 11.24 -9.38
CA SER A 60 13.16 11.02 -8.15
C SER A 60 12.72 9.57 -8.00
N GLU A 61 12.64 9.09 -6.76
CA GLU A 61 12.23 7.73 -6.41
C GLU A 61 11.02 7.75 -5.48
N TYR A 62 10.06 6.87 -5.74
CA TYR A 62 8.84 6.73 -4.96
C TYR A 62 8.67 5.27 -4.52
N TYR A 63 8.33 5.09 -3.25
CA TYR A 63 8.27 3.78 -2.59
C TYR A 63 6.82 3.44 -2.26
N PHE A 64 6.32 2.37 -2.85
CA PHE A 64 4.96 1.87 -2.63
C PHE A 64 5.01 0.62 -1.76
N TYR A 65 4.40 0.70 -0.59
CA TYR A 65 4.26 -0.38 0.37
C TYR A 65 2.80 -0.81 0.38
N GLY A 66 2.54 -2.10 0.20
CA GLY A 66 1.16 -2.60 0.21
C GLY A 66 1.03 -3.99 -0.39
N PHE A 67 -0.13 -4.61 -0.15
CA PHE A 67 -0.49 -5.88 -0.77
C PHE A 67 -0.88 -5.61 -2.23
N MET A 68 -0.01 -5.98 -3.17
CA MET A 68 -0.38 -6.03 -4.58
C MET A 68 -1.38 -7.17 -4.76
N GLY A 69 -2.68 -6.86 -4.73
CA GLY A 69 -3.73 -7.82 -5.00
C GLY A 69 -3.46 -8.60 -6.29
N GLU A 70 -3.89 -9.85 -6.33
CA GLU A 70 -3.68 -10.69 -7.52
C GLU A 70 -4.34 -10.05 -8.73
N SER A 71 -3.52 -9.71 -9.74
CA SER A 71 -4.03 -9.38 -11.07
C SER A 71 -4.76 -10.62 -11.58
N LYS A 72 -6.10 -10.58 -11.64
CA LYS A 72 -6.87 -11.52 -12.45
C LYS A 72 -6.49 -11.28 -13.90
N GLY A 73 -5.48 -12.01 -14.37
CA GLY A 73 -5.12 -12.09 -15.77
C GLY A 73 -6.37 -12.42 -16.56
N ARG A 74 -6.65 -11.57 -17.55
CA ARG A 74 -7.75 -11.76 -18.49
C ARG A 74 -7.28 -12.62 -19.65
#